data_AF-A0A845DSX9-F1
#
_entry.id   AF-A0A845DSX9-F1
#
_cell.length_a   1.000
_cell.length_b   1.000
_cell.length_c   1.000
_cell.angle_alpha   90.00
_cell.angle_beta   90.00
_cell.angle_gamma   90.00
#
_symmetry.space_group_name_H-M   'P 1'
#
loop_
_entity.id
_entity.type
_entity.pdbx_description
1 polymer ?
#
loop_
_entity_poly.entity_id
_entity_poly.type
_entity_poly.pdbx_seq_one_letter_code
_entity_poly.pdbx_strand_id
1 'polypeptide(L)'
;IMWEYVFRIRMGQFSVMLLKPIHPIHSDIADNIGYKFMMLTVMVPTVLLLAWFFDASWQPTYWTLAAFVPVLILAFLMRFYWEWSLAMVAFWTLRIDAMNQAYIVITLFFSGKLAPLSLFPQFVQRAADLLPFRWMLSFPVELLLGRVTPRELVIGIGAQLFWLLAGYLVMQLIYRAGIRRYAAFGN
;
A
#
# COMPACT_ATOMS: atom_id res chain seq x y z
N ILE A 1 2.26 -10.91 -1.26
CA ILE A 1 3.39 -10.55 -0.36
C ILE A 1 3.38 -11.37 0.93
N MET A 2 2.43 -11.20 1.87
CA MET A 2 2.48 -11.91 3.17
C MET A 2 2.63 -13.44 3.07
N TRP A 3 1.73 -14.12 2.36
CA TRP A 3 1.76 -15.58 2.17
C TRP A 3 3.08 -16.08 1.55
N GLU A 4 3.58 -15.34 0.59
CA GLU A 4 4.80 -15.67 -0.14
C GLU A 4 6.04 -15.55 0.76
N TYR A 5 6.09 -14.55 1.64
CA TYR A 5 7.15 -14.41 2.63
C TYR A 5 7.19 -15.57 3.62
N VAL A 6 6.02 -16.04 4.06
CA VAL A 6 5.92 -17.24 4.92
C VAL A 6 6.57 -18.44 4.25
N PHE A 7 6.21 -18.67 2.99
CA PHE A 7 6.73 -19.78 2.21
C PHE A 7 8.24 -19.65 1.98
N ARG A 8 8.71 -18.47 1.54
CA ARG A 8 10.13 -18.21 1.28
C ARG A 8 11.00 -18.42 2.52
N ILE A 9 10.54 -18.01 3.69
CA ILE A 9 11.26 -18.20 4.97
C ILE A 9 11.24 -19.68 5.37
N ARG A 10 10.07 -20.35 5.33
CA ARG A 10 9.94 -21.76 5.75
C ARG A 10 10.71 -22.72 4.86
N MET A 11 10.75 -22.45 3.56
CA MET A 11 11.43 -23.30 2.57
C MET A 11 12.92 -22.95 2.40
N GLY A 12 13.47 -22.04 3.23
CA GLY A 12 14.87 -21.61 3.14
C GLY A 12 15.22 -20.79 1.89
N GLN A 13 14.24 -20.48 1.04
CA GLN A 13 14.44 -19.72 -0.20
C GLN A 13 14.85 -18.26 0.08
N PHE A 14 14.54 -17.75 1.28
CA PHE A 14 14.99 -16.44 1.70
C PHE A 14 16.52 -16.35 1.83
N SER A 15 17.20 -17.44 2.18
CA SER A 15 18.68 -17.48 2.25
C SER A 15 19.32 -17.18 0.90
N VAL A 16 18.74 -17.69 -0.19
CA VAL A 16 19.23 -17.44 -1.57
C VAL A 16 19.12 -15.96 -1.94
N MET A 17 18.10 -15.27 -1.43
CA MET A 17 17.91 -13.84 -1.65
C MET A 17 18.96 -13.01 -0.91
N LEU A 18 19.35 -13.44 0.30
CA LEU A 18 20.38 -12.76 1.12
C LEU A 18 21.79 -12.88 0.54
N LEU A 19 22.06 -13.86 -0.33
CA LEU A 19 23.35 -13.99 -1.03
C LEU A 19 23.55 -12.95 -2.14
N LYS A 20 22.46 -12.29 -2.59
CA LYS A 20 22.55 -11.26 -3.62
C LYS A 20 23.00 -9.94 -3.00
N PRO A 21 23.84 -9.14 -3.69
CA PRO A 21 24.32 -7.84 -3.18
C PRO A 21 23.25 -6.73 -3.21
N ILE A 22 21.98 -7.11 -3.35
CA ILE A 22 20.84 -6.18 -3.46
C ILE A 22 19.80 -6.55 -2.40
N HIS A 23 19.13 -5.54 -1.86
CA HIS A 23 18.08 -5.77 -0.87
C HIS A 23 16.88 -6.53 -1.49
N PRO A 24 16.35 -7.60 -0.87
CA PRO A 24 15.26 -8.42 -1.44
C PRO A 24 14.00 -7.63 -1.81
N ILE A 25 13.78 -6.49 -1.15
CA ILE A 25 12.65 -5.60 -1.45
C ILE A 25 12.60 -5.16 -2.92
N HIS A 26 13.74 -5.00 -3.60
CA HIS A 26 13.77 -4.48 -4.96
C HIS A 26 13.17 -5.45 -5.97
N SER A 27 13.42 -6.76 -5.83
CA SER A 27 12.75 -7.75 -6.66
C SER A 27 11.25 -7.74 -6.43
N ASP A 28 10.81 -7.64 -5.18
CA ASP A 28 9.37 -7.63 -4.88
C ASP A 28 8.66 -6.37 -5.38
N ILE A 29 9.34 -5.21 -5.35
CA ILE A 29 8.82 -3.97 -5.94
C ILE A 29 8.69 -4.15 -7.46
N ALA A 30 9.72 -4.69 -8.11
CA ALA A 30 9.71 -4.91 -9.56
C ALA A 30 8.58 -5.87 -9.97
N ASP A 31 8.42 -7.00 -9.26
CA ASP A 31 7.36 -7.97 -9.49
C ASP A 31 5.97 -7.33 -9.30
N ASN A 32 5.81 -6.52 -8.25
CA ASN A 32 4.53 -5.84 -7.98
C ASN A 32 4.19 -4.80 -9.04
N ILE A 33 5.17 -4.05 -9.51
CA ILE A 33 5.01 -3.10 -10.61
C ILE A 33 4.62 -3.85 -11.89
N GLY A 34 5.32 -4.93 -12.22
CA GLY A 34 5.00 -5.76 -13.39
C GLY A 34 3.57 -6.32 -13.34
N TYR A 35 3.17 -6.86 -12.18
CA TYR A 35 1.80 -7.33 -11.96
C TYR A 35 0.76 -6.21 -12.14
N LYS A 36 1.02 -5.01 -11.61
CA LYS A 36 0.13 -3.85 -11.79
C LYS A 36 0.04 -3.40 -13.24
N PHE A 37 1.14 -3.39 -13.98
CA PHE A 37 1.12 -3.09 -15.41
C PHE A 37 0.24 -4.09 -16.18
N MET A 38 0.40 -5.38 -15.90
CA MET A 38 -0.46 -6.42 -16.50
C MET A 38 -1.93 -6.23 -16.13
N MET A 39 -2.21 -5.88 -14.86
CA MET A 39 -3.57 -5.63 -14.40
C MET A 39 -4.19 -4.39 -15.06
N LEU A 40 -3.40 -3.33 -15.30
CA LEU A 40 -3.85 -2.13 -15.99
C LEU A 40 -4.30 -2.40 -17.42
N THR A 41 -3.67 -3.35 -18.12
CA THR A 41 -4.08 -3.78 -19.46
C THR A 41 -5.53 -4.28 -19.50
N VAL A 42 -6.03 -4.86 -18.40
CA VAL A 42 -7.42 -5.31 -18.27
C VAL A 42 -8.30 -4.24 -17.63
N MET A 43 -7.81 -3.56 -16.58
CA MET A 43 -8.58 -2.57 -15.83
C MET A 43 -8.90 -1.33 -16.64
N VAL A 44 -7.96 -0.78 -17.43
CA VAL A 44 -8.18 0.45 -18.19
C VAL A 44 -9.31 0.27 -19.23
N PRO A 45 -9.30 -0.75 -20.10
CA PRO A 45 -10.43 -1.01 -20.99
C PRO A 45 -11.75 -1.22 -20.24
N THR A 46 -11.72 -1.95 -19.13
CA THR A 46 -12.93 -2.20 -18.32
C THR A 46 -13.52 -0.90 -17.79
N VAL A 47 -12.69 -0.02 -17.23
CA VAL A 47 -13.13 1.29 -16.71
C VAL A 47 -13.66 2.17 -17.83
N LEU A 48 -13.00 2.19 -19.00
CA LEU A 48 -13.47 2.96 -20.15
C LEU A 48 -14.82 2.46 -20.67
N LEU A 49 -15.01 1.15 -20.75
CA LEU A 49 -16.28 0.53 -21.15
C LEU A 49 -17.41 0.86 -20.16
N LEU A 50 -17.13 0.79 -18.85
CA LEU A 50 -18.11 1.15 -17.83
C LEU A 50 -18.43 2.65 -17.84
N ALA A 51 -17.42 3.50 -18.01
CA ALA A 51 -17.60 4.94 -18.10
C ALA A 51 -18.48 5.32 -19.30
N TRP A 52 -18.28 4.63 -20.43
CA TRP A 52 -19.11 4.80 -21.62
C TRP A 52 -20.53 4.25 -21.44
N PHE A 53 -20.69 3.05 -20.85
CA PHE A 53 -22.00 2.41 -20.67
C PHE A 53 -22.91 3.13 -19.67
N PHE A 54 -22.34 3.73 -18.62
CA PHE A 54 -23.09 4.42 -17.56
C PHE A 54 -23.13 5.95 -17.73
N ASP A 55 -22.73 6.48 -18.88
CA ASP A 55 -22.65 7.93 -19.15
C ASP A 55 -21.97 8.70 -18.01
N ALA A 56 -20.82 8.17 -17.55
CA ALA A 56 -20.15 8.69 -16.36
C ALA A 56 -19.71 10.14 -16.60
N SER A 57 -20.38 11.09 -15.95
CA SER A 57 -20.02 12.51 -16.02
C SER A 57 -18.78 12.76 -15.15
N TRP A 58 -17.60 12.70 -15.76
CA TRP A 58 -16.32 13.00 -15.11
C TRP A 58 -15.63 14.16 -15.84
N GLN A 59 -15.48 15.30 -15.16
CA GLN A 59 -14.79 16.48 -15.68
C GLN A 59 -13.61 16.84 -14.77
N PRO A 60 -12.51 16.05 -14.80
CA PRO A 60 -11.33 16.34 -14.00
C PRO A 60 -10.67 17.62 -14.50
N THR A 61 -10.23 18.48 -13.58
CA THR A 61 -9.43 19.65 -13.94
C THR A 61 -8.01 19.20 -14.31
N TYR A 62 -7.34 19.87 -15.26
CA TYR A 62 -5.99 19.49 -15.70
C TYR A 62 -4.98 19.37 -14.54
N TRP A 63 -5.09 20.20 -13.52
CA TRP A 63 -4.21 20.14 -12.35
C TRP A 63 -4.43 18.89 -11.49
N THR A 64 -5.67 18.36 -11.39
CA THR A 64 -5.93 17.15 -10.61
C THR A 64 -5.32 15.93 -11.28
N LEU A 65 -5.37 15.85 -12.61
CA LEU A 65 -4.71 14.80 -13.39
C LEU A 65 -3.19 14.83 -13.22
N ALA A 66 -2.59 16.03 -13.28
CA ALA A 66 -1.16 16.19 -13.08
C ALA A 66 -0.73 15.82 -11.65
N ALA A 67 -1.50 16.24 -10.63
CA ALA A 67 -1.22 15.92 -9.22
C ALA A 67 -1.52 14.46 -8.86
N PHE A 68 -2.41 13.79 -9.59
CA PHE A 68 -2.80 12.41 -9.32
C PHE A 68 -1.63 11.43 -9.46
N VAL A 69 -0.78 11.60 -10.47
CA VAL A 69 0.36 10.71 -10.71
C VAL A 69 1.31 10.62 -9.51
N PRO A 70 1.89 11.73 -8.99
CA PRO A 70 2.76 11.67 -7.83
C PRO A 70 2.02 11.18 -6.57
N VAL A 71 0.77 11.58 -6.36
CA VAL A 71 -0.05 11.12 -5.21
C VAL A 71 -0.29 9.61 -5.26
N LEU A 72 -0.50 9.05 -6.45
CA LEU A 72 -0.68 7.62 -6.65
C LEU A 72 0.63 6.85 -6.42
N ILE A 73 1.77 7.39 -6.85
CA ILE A 73 3.10 6.81 -6.60
C ILE A 73 3.41 6.79 -5.11
N LEU A 74 3.16 7.89 -4.40
CA LEU A 74 3.34 7.97 -2.96
C LEU A 74 2.45 6.96 -2.22
N ALA A 75 1.16 6.89 -2.58
CA ALA A 75 0.23 5.90 -2.03
C ALA A 75 0.71 4.47 -2.26
N PHE A 76 1.22 4.18 -3.47
CA PHE A 76 1.77 2.88 -3.83
C PHE A 76 2.99 2.51 -2.98
N LEU A 77 4.00 3.37 -2.91
CA LEU A 77 5.22 3.11 -2.14
C LEU A 77 4.92 2.96 -0.65
N MET A 78 4.05 3.83 -0.13
CA MET A 78 3.60 3.80 1.25
C MET A 78 2.94 2.45 1.56
N ARG A 79 1.95 2.05 0.76
CA ARG A 79 1.30 0.74 0.90
C ARG A 79 2.30 -0.40 0.84
N PHE A 80 3.26 -0.33 -0.08
CA PHE A 80 4.28 -1.35 -0.25
C PHE A 80 5.13 -1.51 1.02
N TYR A 81 5.68 -0.44 1.59
CA TYR A 81 6.51 -0.55 2.81
C TYR A 81 5.73 -1.08 4.01
N TRP A 82 4.47 -0.67 4.18
CA TRP A 82 3.63 -1.14 5.28
C TRP A 82 3.25 -2.62 5.13
N GLU A 83 2.84 -3.06 3.94
CA GLU A 83 2.51 -4.47 3.68
C GLU A 83 3.76 -5.37 3.77
N TRP A 84 4.91 -4.88 3.29
CA TRP A 84 6.17 -5.62 3.36
C TRP A 84 6.67 -5.76 4.79
N SER A 85 6.57 -4.69 5.60
CA SER A 85 6.85 -4.74 7.05
C SER A 85 6.01 -5.80 7.75
N LEU A 86 4.72 -5.86 7.44
CA LEU A 86 3.81 -6.85 8.00
C LEU A 86 4.17 -8.27 7.57
N ALA A 87 4.56 -8.46 6.31
CA ALA A 87 5.02 -9.74 5.78
C ALA A 87 6.28 -10.26 6.49
N MET A 88 7.20 -9.37 6.86
CA MET A 88 8.41 -9.74 7.58
C MET A 88 8.18 -10.21 9.01
N VAL A 89 7.01 -9.95 9.60
CA VAL A 89 6.72 -10.50 10.94
C VAL A 89 6.73 -12.04 10.93
N ALA A 90 6.63 -12.65 9.76
CA ALA A 90 6.86 -14.08 9.53
C ALA A 90 8.19 -14.62 10.08
N PHE A 91 9.21 -13.79 10.32
CA PHE A 91 10.45 -14.24 10.98
C PHE A 91 10.25 -14.67 12.44
N TRP A 92 9.19 -14.21 13.12
CA TRP A 92 8.95 -14.49 14.54
C TRP A 92 7.69 -15.29 14.83
N THR A 93 6.68 -15.23 13.96
CA THR A 93 5.40 -15.89 14.20
C THR A 93 5.00 -16.79 13.05
N LEU A 94 4.37 -17.91 13.38
CA LEU A 94 3.72 -18.79 12.41
C LEU A 94 2.26 -18.39 12.15
N ARG A 95 1.68 -17.52 12.99
CA ARG A 95 0.26 -17.09 12.92
C ARG A 95 0.09 -15.83 12.06
N ILE A 96 0.60 -15.87 10.84
CA ILE A 96 0.60 -14.72 9.92
C ILE A 96 -0.82 -14.45 9.39
N ASP A 97 -1.65 -15.48 9.34
CA ASP A 97 -3.02 -15.40 8.84
C ASP A 97 -3.87 -14.44 9.67
N ALA A 98 -3.79 -14.53 11.00
CA ALA A 98 -4.51 -13.64 11.91
C ALA A 98 -4.08 -12.18 11.74
N MET A 99 -2.78 -11.94 11.57
CA MET A 99 -2.24 -10.60 11.32
C MET A 99 -2.70 -10.05 9.97
N ASN A 100 -2.70 -10.88 8.93
CA ASN A 100 -3.20 -10.52 7.62
C ASN A 100 -4.69 -10.17 7.67
N GLN A 101 -5.51 -10.98 8.35
CA GLN A 101 -6.94 -10.71 8.51
C GLN A 101 -7.19 -9.40 9.26
N ALA A 102 -6.47 -9.15 10.35
CA ALA A 102 -6.56 -7.89 11.08
C ALA A 102 -6.20 -6.69 10.19
N TYR A 103 -5.12 -6.79 9.40
CA TYR A 103 -4.72 -5.74 8.46
C TYR A 103 -5.76 -5.50 7.37
N ILE A 104 -6.35 -6.57 6.82
CA ILE A 104 -7.43 -6.47 5.82
C ILE A 104 -8.62 -5.74 6.41
N VAL A 105 -9.07 -6.11 7.61
CA VAL A 105 -10.21 -5.48 8.30
C VAL A 105 -9.92 -4.00 8.55
N ILE A 106 -8.77 -3.66 9.13
CA ILE A 106 -8.41 -2.26 9.40
C ILE A 106 -8.38 -1.46 8.08
N THR A 107 -7.75 -2.01 7.04
CA THR A 107 -7.70 -1.36 5.73
C THR A 107 -9.10 -1.17 5.15
N LEU A 108 -9.98 -2.17 5.27
CA LEU A 108 -11.33 -2.14 4.72
C LEU A 108 -12.14 -0.94 5.27
N PHE A 109 -12.04 -0.67 6.58
CA PHE A 109 -12.71 0.45 7.24
C PHE A 109 -12.01 1.80 7.01
N PHE A 110 -10.70 1.89 7.28
CA PHE A 110 -10.02 3.19 7.34
C PHE A 110 -9.48 3.69 5.99
N SER A 111 -9.50 2.87 4.93
CA SER A 111 -9.08 3.30 3.59
C SER A 111 -10.22 3.78 2.68
N GLY A 112 -11.47 3.68 3.14
CA GLY A 112 -12.65 3.98 2.32
C GLY A 112 -13.00 2.88 1.30
N LYS A 113 -12.44 1.68 1.44
CA LYS A 113 -12.66 0.55 0.53
C LYS A 113 -14.06 -0.07 0.69
N LEU A 114 -14.58 -0.15 1.92
CA LEU A 114 -15.93 -0.68 2.17
C LEU A 114 -17.01 0.27 1.67
N ALA A 115 -16.86 1.54 2.00
CA ALA A 115 -17.73 2.65 1.63
C ALA A 115 -16.94 3.95 1.72
N PRO A 116 -17.39 5.03 1.04
CA PRO A 116 -16.78 6.36 1.21
C PRO A 116 -16.67 6.75 2.68
N LEU A 117 -15.50 7.25 3.10
CA LEU A 117 -15.24 7.63 4.50
C LEU A 117 -16.25 8.66 5.02
N SER A 118 -16.79 9.50 4.15
CA SER A 118 -17.82 10.50 4.48
C SER A 118 -19.13 9.90 5.03
N LEU A 119 -19.41 8.61 4.78
CA LEU A 119 -20.60 7.92 5.28
C LEU A 119 -20.41 7.34 6.69
N PHE A 120 -19.18 7.26 7.19
CA PHE A 120 -18.91 6.72 8.52
C PHE A 120 -19.14 7.77 9.63
N PRO A 121 -19.32 7.34 10.89
CA PRO A 121 -19.36 8.26 12.03
C PRO A 121 -18.10 9.13 12.13
N GLN A 122 -18.23 10.35 12.67
CA GLN A 122 -17.13 11.32 12.73
C GLN A 122 -15.86 10.79 13.41
N PHE A 123 -15.98 9.92 14.42
CA PHE A 123 -14.82 9.35 15.10
C PHE A 123 -13.98 8.47 14.16
N VAL A 124 -14.62 7.72 13.25
CA VAL A 124 -13.92 6.87 12.26
C VAL A 124 -13.23 7.74 11.22
N GLN A 125 -13.89 8.80 10.77
CA GLN A 125 -13.31 9.75 9.81
C GLN A 125 -12.03 10.39 10.39
N ARG A 126 -12.09 10.91 11.62
CA ARG A 126 -10.92 11.49 12.29
C ARG A 126 -9.81 10.46 12.49
N ALA A 127 -10.16 9.21 12.84
CA ALA A 127 -9.16 8.15 12.94
C ALA A 127 -8.53 7.84 11.58
N ALA A 128 -9.32 7.79 10.50
CA ALA A 128 -8.81 7.58 9.14
C ALA A 128 -7.88 8.71 8.68
N ASP A 129 -8.14 9.95 9.09
CA ASP A 129 -7.29 11.12 8.78
C ASP A 129 -5.92 11.04 9.46
N LEU A 130 -5.88 10.50 10.68
CA LEU A 130 -4.64 10.32 11.43
C LEU A 130 -3.87 9.09 10.94
N LEU A 131 -4.57 8.02 10.55
CA LEU A 131 -3.98 6.74 10.17
C LEU A 131 -3.47 6.73 8.72
N PRO A 132 -2.54 5.82 8.39
CA PRO A 132 -1.98 5.73 7.04
C PRO A 132 -3.00 5.32 5.96
N PHE A 133 -4.08 4.62 6.33
CA PHE A 133 -4.93 3.90 5.39
C PHE A 133 -5.71 4.81 4.42
N ARG A 134 -6.21 5.98 4.88
CA ARG A 134 -6.90 6.94 4.02
C ARG A 134 -6.00 7.42 2.88
N TRP A 135 -4.74 7.71 3.22
CA TRP A 135 -3.74 8.27 2.32
C TRP A 135 -3.26 7.28 1.26
N MET A 136 -3.49 5.98 1.46
CA MET A 136 -3.17 4.91 0.50
C MET A 136 -4.26 4.68 -0.56
N LEU A 137 -5.51 5.10 -0.33
CA LEU A 137 -6.63 4.77 -1.21
C LEU A 137 -7.65 5.89 -1.39
N SER A 138 -8.36 6.29 -0.32
CA SER A 138 -9.44 7.30 -0.41
C SER A 138 -8.92 8.62 -0.98
N PHE A 139 -7.78 9.11 -0.49
CA PHE A 139 -7.25 10.41 -0.90
C PHE A 139 -6.88 10.50 -2.40
N PRO A 140 -6.11 9.56 -3.00
CA PRO A 140 -5.90 9.54 -4.45
C PRO A 140 -7.21 9.51 -5.26
N VAL A 141 -8.21 8.74 -4.79
CA VAL A 141 -9.52 8.64 -5.46
C VAL A 141 -10.29 9.96 -5.35
N GLU A 142 -10.33 10.59 -4.17
CA GLU A 142 -10.95 11.90 -3.95
C GLU A 142 -10.33 12.98 -4.85
N LEU A 143 -8.99 12.96 -5.00
CA LEU A 143 -8.27 13.86 -5.89
C LEU A 143 -8.66 13.67 -7.35
N LEU A 144 -8.71 12.41 -7.82
CA LEU A 144 -9.11 12.08 -9.20
C LEU A 144 -10.56 12.50 -9.48
N LEU A 145 -11.44 12.40 -8.47
CA LEU A 145 -12.83 12.83 -8.53
C LEU A 145 -13.02 14.35 -8.41
N GLY A 146 -11.94 15.13 -8.26
CA GLY A 146 -12.01 16.60 -8.12
C GLY A 146 -12.59 17.07 -6.79
N ARG A 147 -12.56 16.22 -5.75
CA ARG A 147 -13.13 16.51 -4.42
C ARG A 147 -12.12 17.08 -3.43
N VAL A 148 -10.90 17.36 -3.89
CA VAL A 148 -9.78 17.84 -3.09
C VAL A 148 -9.44 19.25 -3.54
N THR A 149 -9.30 20.18 -2.60
CA THR A 149 -8.83 21.54 -2.85
C THR A 149 -7.29 21.58 -2.93
N PRO A 150 -6.68 22.62 -3.56
CA PRO A 150 -5.22 22.75 -3.58
C PRO A 150 -4.57 22.77 -2.19
N ARG A 151 -5.26 23.32 -1.18
CA ARG A 151 -4.78 23.31 0.21
C ARG A 151 -4.77 21.89 0.80
N GLU A 152 -5.85 21.14 0.58
CA GLU A 152 -5.95 19.74 1.02
C GLU A 152 -4.95 18.84 0.28
N LEU A 153 -4.64 19.15 -0.97
CA LEU A 153 -3.59 18.45 -1.72
C LEU A 153 -2.24 18.55 -1.00
N VAL A 154 -1.83 19.74 -0.60
CA VAL A 154 -0.56 19.96 0.11
C VAL A 154 -0.53 19.20 1.44
N ILE A 155 -1.62 19.25 2.20
CA ILE A 155 -1.77 18.51 3.47
C ILE A 155 -1.65 17.00 3.21
N GLY A 156 -2.35 16.48 2.20
CA GLY A 156 -2.36 15.06 1.89
C GLY A 156 -1.02 14.55 1.36
N ILE A 157 -0.29 15.33 0.56
CA ILE A 157 1.09 15.02 0.17
C ILE A 157 1.99 15.00 1.41
N GLY A 158 1.85 15.97 2.32
CA GLY A 158 2.58 15.98 3.59
C GLY A 158 2.31 14.73 4.44
N ALA A 159 1.05 14.32 4.55
CA ALA A 159 0.67 13.10 5.26
C ALA A 159 1.22 11.84 4.59
N GLN A 160 1.16 11.76 3.25
CA GLN A 160 1.74 10.65 2.49
C GLN A 160 3.26 10.57 2.69
N LEU A 161 3.98 11.68 2.62
CA LEU A 161 5.43 11.71 2.83
C LEU A 161 5.81 11.32 4.26
N PHE A 162 5.08 11.84 5.26
CA PHE A 162 5.28 11.47 6.66
C PHE A 162 5.12 9.96 6.86
N TRP A 163 4.00 9.39 6.40
CA TRP A 163 3.71 7.97 6.59
C TRP A 163 4.54 7.05 5.68
N LEU A 164 5.01 7.55 4.54
CA LEU A 164 5.98 6.86 3.69
C LEU A 164 7.32 6.72 4.43
N LEU A 165 7.82 7.82 5.02
CA LEU A 165 9.03 7.81 5.82
C LEU A 165 8.88 6.90 7.04
N ALA A 166 7.76 7.01 7.77
CA ALA A 166 7.47 6.15 8.90
C ALA A 166 7.45 4.66 8.50
N GLY A 167 6.75 4.32 7.41
CA GLY A 167 6.70 2.97 6.87
C GLY A 167 8.07 2.45 6.44
N TYR A 168 8.89 3.28 5.80
CA TYR A 168 10.26 2.93 5.45
C TYR A 168 11.13 2.66 6.69
N LEU A 169 11.05 3.49 7.73
CA LEU A 169 11.81 3.31 8.97
C LEU A 169 11.37 2.03 9.70
N VAL A 170 10.06 1.80 9.81
CA VAL A 170 9.49 0.57 10.39
C VAL A 170 10.00 -0.66 9.63
N MET A 171 9.97 -0.61 8.29
CA MET A 171 10.48 -1.68 7.43
C MET A 171 11.96 -1.98 7.72
N GLN A 172 12.81 -0.94 7.77
CA GLN A 172 14.23 -1.10 8.04
C GLN A 172 14.50 -1.71 9.42
N LEU A 173 13.75 -1.30 10.44
CA LEU A 173 13.88 -1.83 11.80
C LEU A 173 13.47 -3.32 11.86
N ILE A 174 12.32 -3.65 11.27
CA ILE A 174 11.83 -5.04 11.24
C ILE A 174 12.78 -5.90 10.41
N TYR A 175 13.25 -5.44 9.26
CA TYR A 175 14.19 -6.21 8.44
C TYR A 175 15.47 -6.57 9.19
N ARG A 176 16.10 -5.57 9.83
CA ARG A 176 17.33 -5.77 10.62
C ARG A 176 17.10 -6.75 11.76
N ALA A 177 15.99 -6.63 12.47
CA ALA A 177 15.65 -7.55 13.55
C ALA A 177 15.37 -8.97 13.01
N GLY A 178 14.70 -9.06 11.87
CA GLY A 178 14.30 -10.32 11.22
C GLY A 178 15.49 -11.13 10.73
N ILE A 179 16.46 -10.47 10.07
CA ILE A 179 17.71 -11.11 9.65
C ILE A 179 18.48 -11.67 10.84
N ARG A 180 18.63 -10.90 11.93
CA ARG A 180 19.36 -11.38 13.12
C ARG A 180 18.71 -12.64 13.69
N ARG A 181 17.37 -12.69 13.71
CA ARG A 181 16.62 -13.87 14.15
C ARG A 181 16.80 -15.05 13.21
N TYR A 182 16.74 -14.80 11.90
CA TYR A 182 16.87 -15.83 10.87
C TYR A 182 18.28 -16.46 10.85
N ALA A 183 19.33 -15.63 10.97
CA ALA A 183 20.71 -16.09 11.04
C ALA A 183 20.99 -17.00 12.25
N ALA A 184 20.29 -16.82 13.37
CA ALA A 184 20.43 -17.68 14.55
C ALA A 184 19.92 -19.12 14.34
N PHE A 185 19.21 -19.40 13.25
CA PHE A 185 18.70 -20.73 12.89
C PHE A 185 19.44 -21.38 11.71
N GLY A 186 20.37 -20.65 11.07
CA GLY A 186 21.20 -21.20 9.99
C GLY A 186 22.44 -21.87 10.57
N ASN A 187 22.40 -23.20 10.71
CA ASN A 187 23.58 -24.06 10.81
C ASN A 187 23.94 -24.58 9.42
#